data_AF-A0A150GR21-F1
#
_entry.id   AF-A0A150GR21-F1
#
_cell.length_a   1.000
_cell.length_b   1.000
_cell.length_c   1.000
_cell.angle_alpha   90.00
_cell.angle_beta   90.00
_cell.angle_gamma   90.00
#
_symmetry.space_group_name_H-M   'P 1'
#
loop_
_entity.id
_entity.type
_entity.pdbx_description
1 polymer ?
#
loop_
_entity_poly.entity_id
_entity_poly.type
_entity_poly.pdbx_seq_one_letter_code
_entity_poly.pdbx_strand_id
1 'polypeptide(L)'
;MSREAPAAAGSLPADAAATVIDQDDRSSGADKSRSSRELALPPALPQPPGTPPLPRRLLTPPQPAIVLSPSEATAGVIVAVSPLAAPSLSAGGVLEVELPAWVPRRPIPGLDPSTRYLPVPKVTGLGGYWAKVPERSAPLPMPLDVALKASRMARTAHESIRGILLRETDDELVVKARIVLPFGVKYQHEEHYHKNASVHTSYMRRDVRPGRSVTRIYWTEDGCALLVCESSDLTGHVDHIGYELLRVIEGGDTLHCRQWVVILPSGEMAEQVFVGRRAEIPGKR
;
A
#
# COMPACT_ATOMS: atom_id res chain seq x y z
N MET A 1 -61.27 -25.10 -36.83
CA MET A 1 -60.49 -25.95 -37.76
C MET A 1 -59.02 -25.64 -37.48
N SER A 2 -58.36 -26.46 -36.65
CA SER A 2 -57.42 -27.52 -37.08
C SER A 2 -56.04 -26.92 -37.41
N ARG A 3 -54.90 -27.27 -36.79
CA ARG A 3 -54.48 -28.36 -35.86
C ARG A 3 -53.55 -27.73 -34.77
N GLU A 4 -53.31 -28.22 -33.54
CA GLU A 4 -52.74 -29.51 -33.10
C GLU A 4 -51.38 -29.86 -33.76
N ALA A 5 -50.30 -30.30 -33.09
CA ALA A 5 -50.03 -30.58 -31.66
C ALA A 5 -48.46 -30.54 -31.41
N PRO A 6 -47.87 -31.01 -30.28
CA PRO A 6 -46.59 -30.47 -29.75
C PRO A 6 -45.43 -31.47 -29.57
N ALA A 7 -44.29 -31.03 -29.02
CA ALA A 7 -43.28 -31.85 -28.32
C ALA A 7 -42.44 -30.95 -27.36
N ALA A 8 -42.53 -31.15 -26.03
CA ALA A 8 -41.60 -31.92 -25.20
C ALA A 8 -40.24 -31.20 -24.98
N ALA A 9 -39.97 -30.59 -23.83
CA ALA A 9 -39.76 -31.19 -22.50
C ALA A 9 -38.50 -32.07 -22.42
N GLY A 10 -37.44 -31.50 -21.81
CA GLY A 10 -36.17 -32.16 -21.51
C GLY A 10 -35.61 -31.65 -20.19
N SER A 11 -36.19 -32.13 -19.08
CA SER A 11 -35.72 -31.92 -17.72
C SER A 11 -35.03 -33.19 -17.19
N LEU A 12 -34.33 -33.05 -16.05
CA LEU A 12 -33.66 -34.09 -15.23
C LEU A 12 -32.17 -34.38 -15.56
N PRO A 13 -31.37 -34.90 -14.60
CA PRO A 13 -31.26 -34.37 -13.22
C PRO A 13 -29.84 -34.47 -12.59
N ALA A 14 -29.76 -34.04 -11.33
CA ALA A 14 -29.02 -34.67 -10.22
C ALA A 14 -27.46 -34.68 -10.15
N ASP A 15 -27.01 -34.03 -9.08
CA ASP A 15 -26.17 -34.57 -7.99
C ASP A 15 -24.64 -34.75 -8.07
N ALA A 16 -24.05 -34.19 -7.00
CA ALA A 16 -23.03 -34.77 -6.13
C ALA A 16 -21.63 -35.09 -6.69
N ALA A 17 -20.71 -34.16 -6.41
CA ALA A 17 -19.46 -34.51 -5.73
C ALA A 17 -19.09 -33.43 -4.71
N ALA A 18 -19.58 -33.59 -3.46
CA ALA A 18 -19.00 -32.88 -2.33
C ALA A 18 -17.72 -33.62 -1.92
N THR A 19 -16.55 -33.01 -2.12
CA THR A 19 -15.29 -33.55 -1.61
C THR A 19 -14.88 -32.75 -0.39
N VAL A 20 -15.28 -33.24 0.78
CA VAL A 20 -14.64 -32.89 2.05
C VAL A 20 -13.24 -33.50 2.03
N ILE A 21 -12.21 -32.66 2.16
CA ILE A 21 -10.90 -33.10 2.64
C ILE A 21 -10.63 -32.28 3.89
N ASP A 22 -11.08 -32.84 5.01
CA ASP A 22 -10.57 -32.54 6.33
C ASP A 22 -9.29 -33.36 6.51
N GLN A 23 -8.20 -32.73 6.97
CA GLN A 23 -7.21 -33.36 7.86
C GLN A 23 -6.05 -32.41 8.24
N ASP A 24 -5.87 -32.31 9.56
CA ASP A 24 -4.62 -32.38 10.31
C ASP A 24 -3.53 -31.30 10.08
N ASP A 25 -3.64 -30.29 10.94
CA ASP A 25 -2.76 -30.16 12.12
C ASP A 25 -1.34 -30.76 12.00
N ARG A 26 -0.33 -29.89 11.94
CA ARG A 26 1.01 -30.21 12.46
C ARG A 26 1.78 -28.96 12.86
N SER A 27 1.73 -28.69 14.16
CA SER A 27 2.80 -27.99 14.85
C SER A 27 4.14 -28.68 14.61
N SER A 28 5.18 -27.91 14.30
CA SER A 28 6.56 -28.31 14.61
C SER A 28 7.40 -27.08 14.90
N GLY A 29 7.77 -26.91 16.17
CA GLY A 29 8.90 -26.07 16.54
C GLY A 29 10.20 -26.78 16.15
N ALA A 30 11.14 -26.04 15.59
CA ALA A 30 12.49 -26.53 15.33
C ALA A 30 13.50 -25.39 15.55
N ASP A 31 13.79 -25.16 16.83
CA ASP A 31 14.90 -24.36 17.31
C ASP A 31 16.23 -24.84 16.68
N LYS A 32 16.89 -23.97 15.91
CA LYS A 32 18.24 -24.21 15.36
C LYS A 32 19.07 -22.92 15.30
N SER A 33 19.66 -22.62 16.44
CA SER A 33 20.99 -22.01 16.59
C SER A 33 21.88 -21.94 15.33
N ARG A 34 22.24 -20.72 14.94
CA ARG A 34 23.47 -20.37 14.18
C ARG A 34 23.99 -19.06 14.76
N SER A 35 24.95 -19.11 15.66
CA SER A 35 26.39 -19.07 15.31
C SER A 35 26.75 -17.76 14.60
N SER A 36 26.98 -16.72 15.41
CA SER A 36 27.57 -15.46 14.99
C SER A 36 28.97 -15.70 14.43
N ARG A 37 29.23 -15.22 13.21
CA ARG A 37 30.60 -14.96 12.74
C ARG A 37 30.79 -13.45 12.73
N GLU A 38 31.60 -12.97 13.67
CA GLU A 38 32.17 -11.63 13.58
C GLU A 38 32.98 -11.52 12.29
N LEU A 39 32.64 -10.55 11.45
CA LEU A 39 33.48 -10.09 10.36
C LEU A 39 34.20 -8.84 10.86
N ALA A 40 35.51 -8.99 11.11
CA ALA A 40 36.34 -7.91 11.60
C ALA A 40 36.38 -6.76 10.57
N LEU A 41 36.19 -5.53 11.05
CA LEU A 41 36.35 -4.32 10.24
C LEU A 41 37.84 -4.07 9.96
N PRO A 42 38.23 -3.68 8.73
CA PRO A 42 39.58 -3.23 8.44
C PRO A 42 39.89 -1.88 9.12
N PRO A 43 41.16 -1.60 9.46
CA PRO A 43 41.55 -0.39 10.18
C PRO A 43 41.34 0.89 9.37
N ALA A 44 41.06 2.00 10.07
CA ALA A 44 40.84 3.31 9.47
C ALA A 44 42.09 3.88 8.79
N LEU A 45 41.89 4.54 7.65
CA LEU A 45 42.94 5.30 6.96
C LEU A 45 43.25 6.62 7.71
N PRO A 46 44.50 7.12 7.65
CA PRO A 46 44.91 8.33 8.36
C PRO A 46 44.25 9.58 7.79
N GLN A 47 43.82 10.50 8.65
CA GLN A 47 43.27 11.80 8.25
C GLN A 47 44.39 12.78 7.84
N PRO A 48 44.21 13.58 6.79
CA PRO A 48 45.14 14.64 6.42
C PRO A 48 45.04 15.84 7.38
N PRO A 49 46.16 16.53 7.70
CA PRO A 49 46.15 17.68 8.58
C PRO A 49 45.78 18.97 7.85
N GLY A 50 44.99 19.82 8.50
CA GLY A 50 44.93 21.26 8.19
C GLY A 50 43.57 21.78 7.70
N THR A 51 42.78 22.32 8.63
CA THR A 51 41.80 23.37 8.34
C THR A 51 41.79 24.37 9.51
N PRO A 52 41.97 25.68 9.29
CA PRO A 52 42.03 26.66 10.37
C PRO A 52 40.64 26.93 10.99
N PRO A 53 40.56 27.36 12.26
CA PRO A 53 39.29 27.62 12.92
C PRO A 53 38.65 28.93 12.40
N LEU A 54 37.37 28.84 12.01
CA LEU A 54 36.54 30.02 11.72
C LEU A 54 35.88 30.56 13.00
N PRO A 55 35.57 31.87 13.07
CA PRO A 55 35.32 32.56 14.33
C PRO A 55 33.96 32.26 14.96
N ARG A 56 33.94 32.16 16.29
CA ARG A 56 32.72 32.15 17.10
C ARG A 56 31.93 33.45 16.89
N ARG A 57 30.73 33.36 16.32
CA ARG A 57 29.76 34.45 16.34
C ARG A 57 28.67 34.16 17.37
N LEU A 58 28.73 34.88 18.49
CA LEU A 58 27.64 34.93 19.47
C LEU A 58 26.41 35.54 18.81
N LEU A 59 25.27 34.84 18.85
CA LEU A 59 23.95 35.43 18.68
C LEU A 59 23.02 34.90 19.77
N THR A 60 22.35 35.86 20.40
CA THR A 60 21.59 35.75 21.65
C THR A 60 20.27 35.00 21.45
N PRO A 61 19.83 34.14 22.38
CA PRO A 61 18.48 33.60 22.35
C PRO A 61 17.46 34.66 22.81
N PRO A 62 16.34 34.88 22.10
CA PRO A 62 15.18 35.56 22.68
C PRO A 62 14.35 34.57 23.51
N GLN A 63 14.10 34.94 24.76
CA GLN A 63 13.22 34.23 25.71
C GLN A 63 12.58 35.29 26.63
N PRO A 64 11.46 34.99 27.31
CA PRO A 64 10.12 34.77 26.77
C PRO A 64 9.12 35.84 27.25
N ALA A 65 7.85 35.77 26.80
CA ALA A 65 6.74 36.54 27.38
C ALA A 65 5.66 35.61 27.98
N ILE A 66 5.12 36.01 29.13
CA ILE A 66 4.24 35.29 30.08
C ILE A 66 3.07 36.25 30.41
N VAL A 67 1.83 35.92 30.80
CA VAL A 67 1.19 34.71 31.40
C VAL A 67 -0.23 34.54 30.76
N LEU A 68 -1.01 33.46 30.95
CA LEU A 68 -1.87 33.20 32.13
C LEU A 68 -2.46 31.78 32.11
N SER A 69 -2.57 31.16 33.29
CA SER A 69 -3.13 29.83 33.59
C SER A 69 -4.55 29.97 34.22
N PRO A 70 -5.20 28.92 34.79
CA PRO A 70 -5.07 27.47 34.60
C PRO A 70 -6.41 26.76 34.31
N SER A 71 -6.37 25.48 33.90
CA SER A 71 -7.45 24.54 34.23
C SER A 71 -6.89 23.12 34.29
N GLU A 72 -7.19 22.39 35.37
CA GLU A 72 -6.66 21.05 35.62
C GLU A 72 -7.40 19.99 34.80
N ALA A 73 -6.75 19.48 33.77
CA ALA A 73 -7.05 18.18 33.18
C ALA A 73 -5.73 17.48 32.90
N THR A 74 -5.67 16.18 33.20
CA THR A 74 -4.46 15.35 33.18
C THR A 74 -3.81 15.34 31.80
N ALA A 75 -2.83 16.22 31.59
CA ALA A 75 -2.20 16.44 30.31
C ALA A 75 -1.24 15.29 29.97
N GLY A 76 -1.78 14.26 29.29
CA GLY A 76 -0.94 13.44 28.43
C GLY A 76 -0.23 14.34 27.43
N VAL A 77 1.08 14.14 27.24
CA VAL A 77 1.89 14.98 26.33
C VAL A 77 1.42 14.77 24.90
N ILE A 78 0.52 15.63 24.43
CA ILE A 78 0.16 15.71 23.01
C ILE A 78 1.34 16.34 22.29
N VAL A 79 2.21 15.50 21.73
CA VAL A 79 3.26 15.94 20.80
C VAL A 79 2.56 16.39 19.53
N ALA A 80 2.33 17.71 19.41
CA ALA A 80 1.78 18.31 18.20
C ALA A 80 2.80 18.18 17.06
N VAL A 81 2.54 17.27 16.12
CA VAL A 81 3.36 17.11 14.92
C VAL A 81 2.79 17.99 13.81
N SER A 82 3.60 18.93 13.32
CA SER A 82 3.22 19.79 12.19
C SER A 82 3.22 19.01 10.87
N PRO A 83 2.21 19.17 10.00
CA PRO A 83 2.23 18.60 8.66
C PRO A 83 3.41 19.12 7.82
N LEU A 84 4.05 18.24 7.04
CA LEU A 84 5.17 18.59 6.14
C LEU A 84 4.86 18.21 4.70
N ALA A 85 5.15 19.10 3.75
CA ALA A 85 5.04 18.80 2.32
C ALA A 85 6.16 17.86 1.86
N ALA A 86 5.92 17.10 0.79
CA ALA A 86 6.99 16.42 0.07
C ALA A 86 7.96 17.45 -0.54
N PRO A 87 9.25 17.11 -0.75
CA PRO A 87 10.22 18.05 -1.31
C PRO A 87 9.83 18.39 -2.74
N SER A 88 9.89 19.67 -3.12
CA SER A 88 9.70 20.10 -4.50
C SER A 88 10.97 19.87 -5.33
N LEU A 89 10.81 19.60 -6.63
CA LEU A 89 11.93 19.51 -7.57
C LEU A 89 12.40 20.92 -7.96
N SER A 90 13.07 21.62 -7.03
CA SER A 90 13.73 22.89 -7.32
C SER A 90 14.99 22.67 -8.18
N ALA A 91 15.06 23.37 -9.31
CA ALA A 91 16.19 23.32 -10.24
C ALA A 91 17.44 24.05 -9.69
N GLY A 92 18.09 23.46 -8.69
CA GLY A 92 19.35 23.96 -8.12
C GLY A 92 19.46 23.66 -6.63
N GLY A 93 20.51 22.90 -6.26
CA GLY A 93 20.88 22.62 -4.87
C GLY A 93 20.13 21.44 -4.25
N VAL A 94 20.79 20.28 -4.18
CA VAL A 94 20.37 19.20 -3.27
C VAL A 94 20.78 19.60 -1.86
N LEU A 95 19.92 20.37 -1.19
CA LEU A 95 19.85 20.32 0.26
C LEU A 95 19.16 19.00 0.60
N GLU A 96 19.94 18.01 1.05
CA GLU A 96 19.40 16.84 1.75
C GLU A 96 18.84 17.32 3.10
N VAL A 97 17.65 17.93 3.05
CA VAL A 97 16.83 18.12 4.24
C VAL A 97 16.52 16.72 4.76
N GLU A 98 16.94 16.43 5.99
CA GLU A 98 16.65 15.15 6.64
C GLU A 98 15.15 15.09 6.97
N LEU A 99 14.37 14.66 5.98
CA LEU A 99 12.93 14.54 6.09
C LEU A 99 12.57 13.35 7.01
N PRO A 100 11.58 13.51 7.90
CA PRO A 100 11.05 12.39 8.67
C PRO A 100 10.60 11.24 7.76
N ALA A 101 10.78 9.99 8.19
CA ALA A 101 10.50 8.82 7.35
C ALA A 101 9.04 8.72 6.86
N TRP A 102 8.09 9.37 7.54
CA TRP A 102 6.68 9.48 7.17
C TRP A 102 6.40 10.55 6.10
N VAL A 103 7.41 11.28 5.60
CA VAL A 103 7.31 12.15 4.42
C VAL A 103 7.92 11.42 3.21
N PRO A 104 7.25 11.39 2.04
CA PRO A 104 7.86 10.90 0.81
C PRO A 104 9.16 11.65 0.46
N ARG A 105 10.24 10.92 0.18
CA ARG A 105 11.55 11.49 -0.21
C ARG A 105 11.55 12.19 -1.58
N ARG A 106 10.47 12.05 -2.35
CA ARG A 106 10.28 12.64 -3.69
C ARG A 106 8.82 13.09 -3.81
N PRO A 107 8.52 14.13 -4.59
CA PRO A 107 7.14 14.48 -4.88
C PRO A 107 6.46 13.32 -5.62
N ILE A 108 5.19 13.10 -5.30
CA ILE A 108 4.40 11.99 -5.83
C ILE A 108 3.75 12.44 -7.14
N PRO A 109 4.06 11.81 -8.30
CA PRO A 109 3.44 12.16 -9.57
C PRO A 109 1.91 12.06 -9.48
N GLY A 110 1.19 13.03 -10.04
CA GLY A 110 -0.27 13.02 -10.04
C GLY A 110 -0.96 13.43 -8.73
N LEU A 111 -0.22 13.76 -7.66
CA LEU A 111 -0.75 14.45 -6.47
C LEU A 111 -0.43 15.95 -6.50
N ASP A 112 -1.20 16.73 -5.74
CA ASP A 112 -0.95 18.16 -5.56
C ASP A 112 0.42 18.37 -4.86
N PRO A 113 1.35 19.17 -5.39
CA PRO A 113 2.63 19.47 -4.74
C PRO A 113 2.51 20.10 -3.34
N SER A 114 1.38 20.73 -3.02
CA SER A 114 1.08 21.29 -1.70
C SER A 114 0.58 20.24 -0.69
N THR A 115 0.36 18.99 -1.10
CA THR A 115 -0.04 17.89 -0.20
C THR A 115 0.93 17.77 0.97
N ARG A 116 0.43 18.00 2.18
CA ARG A 116 1.19 17.79 3.42
C ARG A 116 0.88 16.43 4.02
N TYR A 117 1.90 15.85 4.62
CA TYR A 117 1.91 14.53 5.24
C TYR A 117 1.98 14.65 6.75
N LEU A 118 1.53 13.60 7.43
CA LEU A 118 1.56 13.42 8.87
C LEU A 118 2.06 11.99 9.19
N PRO A 119 2.49 11.72 10.43
CA PRO A 119 2.69 10.35 10.90
C PRO A 119 1.40 9.52 10.69
N VAL A 120 1.56 8.28 10.23
CA VAL A 120 0.40 7.41 9.98
C VAL A 120 -0.28 7.05 11.31
N PRO A 121 -1.60 7.29 11.47
CA PRO A 121 -2.26 7.04 12.74
C PRO A 121 -2.43 5.54 13.02
N LYS A 122 -2.40 5.19 14.31
CA LYS A 122 -2.68 3.83 14.80
C LYS A 122 -4.02 3.28 14.31
N VAL A 123 -5.02 4.16 14.18
CA VAL A 123 -6.32 3.85 13.57
C VAL A 123 -6.57 4.85 12.44
N THR A 124 -6.63 4.36 11.20
CA THR A 124 -6.91 5.13 9.98
C THR A 124 -8.40 5.15 9.63
N GLY A 125 -9.18 4.20 10.16
CA GLY A 125 -10.61 4.05 9.83
C GLY A 125 -10.86 3.35 8.48
N LEU A 126 -9.79 2.96 7.77
CA LEU A 126 -9.85 2.21 6.51
C LEU A 126 -10.23 0.73 6.71
N GLY A 127 -10.09 0.22 7.94
CA GLY A 127 -10.38 -1.16 8.30
C GLY A 127 -11.79 -1.62 7.88
N GLY A 128 -11.86 -2.76 7.19
CA GLY A 128 -13.12 -3.34 6.72
C GLY A 128 -12.97 -4.14 5.43
N TYR A 129 -14.04 -4.83 5.05
CA TYR A 129 -14.18 -5.39 3.71
C TYR A 129 -14.97 -4.44 2.81
N TRP A 130 -14.44 -4.24 1.61
CA TRP A 130 -14.89 -3.28 0.63
C TRP A 130 -15.25 -4.03 -0.65
N ALA A 131 -16.52 -4.37 -0.80
CA ALA A 131 -17.07 -5.05 -1.98
C ALA A 131 -17.01 -4.12 -3.19
N LYS A 132 -16.40 -4.57 -4.29
CA LYS A 132 -16.23 -3.77 -5.51
C LYS A 132 -17.60 -3.35 -6.05
N VAL A 133 -17.75 -2.08 -6.40
CA VAL A 133 -18.90 -1.50 -7.09
C VAL A 133 -18.53 -1.37 -8.57
N PRO A 134 -18.92 -2.32 -9.46
CA PRO A 134 -18.41 -2.37 -10.83
C PRO A 134 -18.72 -1.11 -11.64
N GLU A 135 -19.92 -0.55 -11.50
CA GLU A 135 -20.42 0.62 -12.20
C GLU A 135 -19.77 1.95 -11.78
N ARG A 136 -19.06 1.97 -10.64
CA ARG A 136 -18.26 3.12 -10.16
C ARG A 136 -16.75 2.87 -10.24
N SER A 137 -16.33 1.66 -10.59
CA SER A 137 -14.93 1.27 -10.76
C SER A 137 -14.52 1.36 -12.22
N ALA A 138 -13.21 1.33 -12.48
CA ALA A 138 -12.70 1.27 -13.84
C ALA A 138 -13.21 0.02 -14.59
N PRO A 139 -13.54 0.15 -15.89
CA PRO A 139 -14.05 -0.93 -16.71
C PRO A 139 -12.99 -2.00 -16.99
N LEU A 140 -13.42 -3.10 -17.63
CA LEU A 140 -12.54 -4.16 -18.09
C LEU A 140 -12.23 -3.97 -19.59
N PRO A 141 -10.99 -4.25 -20.06
CA PRO A 141 -9.80 -4.55 -19.27
C PRO A 141 -9.37 -3.34 -18.44
N MET A 142 -8.78 -3.58 -17.26
CA MET A 142 -8.39 -2.49 -16.35
C MET A 142 -7.32 -1.59 -17.01
N PRO A 143 -7.40 -0.26 -16.90
CA PRO A 143 -6.42 0.64 -17.54
C PRO A 143 -4.97 0.36 -17.13
N LEU A 144 -4.74 0.02 -15.86
CA LEU A 144 -3.40 -0.33 -15.35
C LEU A 144 -2.87 -1.61 -16.01
N ASP A 145 -3.73 -2.61 -16.25
CA ASP A 145 -3.35 -3.85 -16.94
C ASP A 145 -2.96 -3.61 -18.40
N VAL A 146 -3.63 -2.67 -19.07
CA VAL A 146 -3.30 -2.28 -20.45
C VAL A 146 -1.94 -1.59 -20.49
N ALA A 147 -1.73 -0.58 -19.65
CA ALA A 147 -0.48 0.19 -19.60
C ALA A 147 0.73 -0.68 -19.19
N LEU A 148 0.57 -1.51 -18.17
CA LEU A 148 1.60 -2.47 -17.74
C LEU A 148 1.81 -3.63 -18.72
N LYS A 149 1.02 -3.72 -19.80
CA LYS A 149 1.03 -4.83 -20.79
C LYS A 149 0.86 -6.18 -20.10
N ALA A 150 -0.06 -6.24 -19.14
CA ALA A 150 -0.30 -7.38 -18.27
C ALA A 150 -0.67 -8.63 -19.08
N SER A 151 -0.16 -9.77 -18.61
CA SER A 151 -0.44 -11.06 -19.24
C SER A 151 -1.96 -11.35 -19.22
N ARG A 152 -2.41 -12.26 -20.08
CA ARG A 152 -3.81 -12.72 -20.04
C ARG A 152 -4.15 -13.31 -18.66
N MET A 153 -3.20 -14.02 -18.04
CA MET A 153 -3.33 -14.59 -16.70
C MET A 153 -3.52 -13.50 -15.63
N ALA A 154 -2.69 -12.46 -15.65
CA ALA A 154 -2.78 -11.34 -14.69
C ALA A 154 -4.13 -10.61 -14.82
N ARG A 155 -4.55 -10.29 -16.05
CA ARG A 155 -5.87 -9.70 -16.33
C ARG A 155 -7.01 -10.53 -15.76
N THR A 156 -7.07 -11.83 -16.06
CA THR A 156 -8.09 -12.72 -15.50
C THR A 156 -8.05 -12.81 -13.96
N ALA A 157 -6.85 -12.76 -13.36
CA ALA A 157 -6.71 -12.71 -11.91
C ALA A 157 -7.29 -11.39 -11.33
N HIS A 158 -7.02 -10.25 -11.94
CA HIS A 158 -7.55 -8.95 -11.51
C HIS A 158 -9.06 -8.81 -11.74
N GLU A 159 -9.56 -9.29 -12.89
CA GLU A 159 -10.99 -9.36 -13.22
C GLU A 159 -11.79 -10.17 -12.18
N SER A 160 -11.16 -11.16 -11.55
CA SER A 160 -11.79 -11.98 -10.51
C SER A 160 -11.98 -11.26 -9.15
N ILE A 161 -11.32 -10.12 -8.91
CA ILE A 161 -11.37 -9.39 -7.63
C ILE A 161 -12.77 -8.81 -7.41
N ARG A 162 -13.51 -9.40 -6.47
CA ARG A 162 -14.85 -8.95 -6.05
C ARG A 162 -14.84 -7.89 -4.94
N GLY A 163 -13.69 -7.61 -4.36
CA GLY A 163 -13.51 -6.62 -3.30
C GLY A 163 -12.18 -6.81 -2.58
N ILE A 164 -11.82 -5.86 -1.73
CA ILE A 164 -10.59 -5.89 -0.93
C ILE A 164 -10.92 -5.89 0.56
N LEU A 165 -10.15 -6.64 1.34
CA LEU A 165 -10.16 -6.59 2.80
C LEU A 165 -8.96 -5.75 3.26
N LEU A 166 -9.24 -4.63 3.92
CA LEU A 166 -8.25 -3.84 4.63
C LEU A 166 -8.24 -4.30 6.08
N ARG A 167 -7.21 -5.06 6.48
CA ARG A 167 -6.98 -5.43 7.88
C ARG A 167 -6.06 -4.39 8.50
N GLU A 168 -6.52 -3.76 9.57
CA GLU A 168 -5.79 -2.71 10.28
C GLU A 168 -5.33 -3.20 11.67
N THR A 169 -4.11 -2.80 12.05
CA THR A 169 -3.57 -2.87 13.42
C THR A 169 -2.93 -1.52 13.78
N ASP A 170 -2.46 -1.37 15.02
CA ASP A 170 -1.68 -0.19 15.44
C ASP A 170 -0.42 0.05 14.58
N ASP A 171 0.20 -1.03 14.07
CA ASP A 171 1.52 -1.01 13.42
C ASP A 171 1.49 -1.23 11.91
N GLU A 172 0.43 -1.82 11.36
CA GLU A 172 0.31 -2.10 9.92
C GLU A 172 -1.11 -1.92 9.37
N LEU A 173 -1.17 -1.63 8.07
CA LEU A 173 -2.35 -1.85 7.23
C LEU A 173 -2.01 -2.99 6.26
N VAL A 174 -2.88 -4.00 6.16
CA VAL A 174 -2.70 -5.13 5.24
C VAL A 174 -3.82 -5.14 4.22
N VAL A 175 -3.47 -4.95 2.95
CA VAL A 175 -4.39 -5.07 1.83
C VAL A 175 -4.48 -6.54 1.44
N LYS A 176 -5.68 -7.11 1.45
CA LYS A 176 -5.92 -8.51 1.07
C LYS A 176 -6.95 -8.59 -0.05
N ALA A 177 -6.62 -9.32 -1.11
CA ALA A 177 -7.52 -9.58 -2.23
C ALA A 177 -7.54 -11.07 -2.57
N ARG A 178 -8.73 -11.64 -2.78
CA ARG A 178 -8.86 -13.01 -3.28
C ARG A 178 -8.90 -12.97 -4.80
N ILE A 179 -7.91 -13.59 -5.44
CA ILE A 179 -7.81 -13.74 -6.89
C ILE A 179 -8.05 -15.20 -7.30
N VAL A 180 -8.48 -15.39 -8.54
CA VAL A 180 -8.62 -16.70 -9.18
C VAL A 180 -7.59 -16.80 -10.31
N LEU A 181 -6.62 -17.68 -10.12
CA LEU A 181 -5.60 -18.02 -11.10
C LEU A 181 -6.16 -19.07 -12.10
N PRO A 182 -5.44 -19.37 -13.20
CA PRO A 182 -5.84 -20.42 -14.14
C PRO A 182 -6.16 -21.75 -13.44
N PHE A 183 -7.04 -22.54 -14.07
CA PHE A 183 -7.59 -23.78 -13.51
C PHE A 183 -8.42 -23.61 -12.22
N GLY A 184 -8.82 -22.37 -11.88
CA GLY A 184 -9.71 -22.08 -10.76
C GLY A 184 -9.02 -22.03 -9.39
N VAL A 185 -7.68 -22.05 -9.37
CA VAL A 185 -6.89 -21.97 -8.13
C VAL A 185 -7.14 -20.62 -7.45
N LYS A 186 -7.72 -20.65 -6.25
CA LYS A 186 -7.96 -19.46 -5.43
C LYS A 186 -6.66 -19.11 -4.70
N TYR A 187 -6.17 -17.89 -4.89
CA TYR A 187 -5.01 -17.36 -4.18
C TYR A 187 -5.41 -16.12 -3.38
N GLN A 188 -4.78 -15.92 -2.23
CA GLN A 188 -4.98 -14.74 -1.39
C GLN A 188 -3.76 -13.84 -1.52
N HIS A 189 -3.91 -12.77 -2.31
CA HIS A 189 -2.92 -11.71 -2.44
C HIS A 189 -2.91 -10.88 -1.15
N GLU A 190 -1.72 -10.63 -0.62
CA GLU A 190 -1.50 -9.84 0.59
C GLU A 190 -0.35 -8.85 0.39
N GLU A 191 -0.58 -7.61 0.81
CA GLU A 191 0.44 -6.57 0.86
C GLU A 191 0.40 -5.89 2.22
N HIS A 192 1.54 -5.91 2.92
CA HIS A 192 1.68 -5.27 4.22
C HIS A 192 2.26 -3.86 4.05
N TYR A 193 1.76 -2.94 4.87
CA TYR A 193 2.16 -1.55 4.90
C TYR A 193 2.41 -1.13 6.35
N HIS A 194 3.68 -1.07 6.74
CA HIS A 194 4.05 -0.72 8.12
C HIS A 194 3.94 0.79 8.36
N LYS A 195 3.19 1.17 9.40
CA LYS A 195 2.87 2.55 9.78
C LYS A 195 4.06 3.33 10.35
N ASN A 196 5.10 2.61 10.77
CA ASN A 196 6.39 3.16 11.23
C ASN A 196 7.36 3.55 10.09
N ALA A 197 6.87 3.62 8.84
CA ALA A 197 7.62 3.92 7.62
C ALA A 197 8.74 2.92 7.25
N SER A 198 8.80 1.75 7.90
CA SER A 198 9.59 0.62 7.40
C SER A 198 8.99 0.03 6.12
N VAL A 199 9.83 -0.62 5.32
CA VAL A 199 9.41 -1.27 4.08
C VAL A 199 9.02 -2.72 4.32
N HIS A 200 8.00 -3.19 3.62
CA HIS A 200 7.74 -4.62 3.44
C HIS A 200 8.12 -5.04 2.01
N THR A 201 8.53 -6.30 1.84
CA THR A 201 8.86 -6.86 0.52
C THR A 201 8.06 -8.13 0.26
N SER A 202 7.25 -8.12 -0.79
CA SER A 202 6.57 -9.31 -1.31
C SER A 202 7.30 -9.85 -2.54
N TYR A 203 7.31 -11.18 -2.69
CA TYR A 203 7.89 -11.88 -3.84
C TYR A 203 6.88 -12.14 -4.97
N MET A 204 5.63 -11.73 -4.81
CA MET A 204 4.66 -11.70 -5.90
C MET A 204 4.36 -10.25 -6.28
N ARG A 205 4.62 -9.89 -7.53
CA ARG A 205 4.28 -8.55 -8.05
C ARG A 205 2.78 -8.41 -8.27
N ARG A 206 2.29 -7.18 -8.16
CA ARG A 206 0.91 -6.80 -8.50
C ARG A 206 0.51 -7.20 -9.92
N ASP A 207 1.40 -7.08 -10.91
CA ASP A 207 1.13 -7.49 -12.30
C ASP A 207 1.27 -9.01 -12.54
N VAL A 208 1.36 -9.81 -11.47
CA VAL A 208 1.54 -11.27 -11.46
C VAL A 208 2.74 -11.72 -12.29
N ARG A 209 3.77 -10.86 -12.42
CA ARG A 209 5.07 -11.21 -13.01
C ARG A 209 6.07 -11.68 -11.94
N PRO A 210 7.10 -12.46 -12.31
CA PRO A 210 8.23 -12.75 -11.44
C PRO A 210 9.01 -11.48 -11.05
N GLY A 211 9.40 -11.34 -9.79
CA GLY A 211 10.15 -10.20 -9.28
C GLY A 211 9.84 -9.92 -7.82
N ARG A 212 9.83 -8.66 -7.43
CA ARG A 212 9.50 -8.21 -6.06
C ARG A 212 8.66 -6.94 -6.06
N SER A 213 7.89 -6.73 -5.01
CA SER A 213 7.19 -5.49 -4.70
C SER A 213 7.65 -4.97 -3.34
N VAL A 214 8.04 -3.70 -3.27
CA VAL A 214 8.43 -3.01 -2.02
C VAL A 214 7.38 -1.98 -1.67
N THR A 215 6.72 -2.14 -0.52
CA THR A 215 5.56 -1.35 -0.11
C THR A 215 5.90 -0.32 0.97
N ARG A 216 5.26 0.86 0.89
CA ARG A 216 5.30 1.96 1.88
C ARG A 216 3.93 2.62 1.99
N ILE A 217 3.62 3.17 3.16
CA ILE A 217 2.40 3.95 3.43
C ILE A 217 2.76 5.33 3.96
N TYR A 218 2.03 6.32 3.49
CA TYR A 218 2.06 7.70 3.97
C TYR A 218 0.65 8.15 4.32
N TRP A 219 0.51 9.10 5.24
CA TRP A 219 -0.79 9.67 5.62
C TRP A 219 -0.81 11.16 5.29
N THR A 220 -1.86 11.60 4.62
CA THR A 220 -2.02 13.00 4.20
C THR A 220 -2.85 13.79 5.23
N GLU A 221 -2.69 15.11 5.26
CA GLU A 221 -3.41 15.97 6.21
C GLU A 221 -4.93 16.00 5.99
N ASP A 222 -5.41 15.65 4.78
CA ASP A 222 -6.83 15.53 4.45
C ASP A 222 -7.45 14.17 4.82
N GLY A 223 -6.67 13.29 5.46
CA GLY A 223 -7.14 12.00 6.00
C GLY A 223 -7.16 10.85 4.99
N CYS A 224 -6.27 10.87 3.99
CA CYS A 224 -6.09 9.76 3.06
C CYS A 224 -4.84 8.94 3.38
N ALA A 225 -4.89 7.63 3.09
CA ALA A 225 -3.68 6.82 3.01
C ALA A 225 -3.16 6.83 1.57
N LEU A 226 -1.90 7.19 1.40
CA LEU A 226 -1.16 6.96 0.17
C LEU A 226 -0.35 5.67 0.32
N LEU A 227 -0.75 4.62 -0.41
CA LEU A 227 0.02 3.40 -0.55
C LEU A 227 0.95 3.54 -1.76
N VAL A 228 2.21 3.13 -1.60
CA VAL A 228 3.22 3.15 -2.66
C VAL A 228 3.82 1.76 -2.80
N CYS A 229 3.94 1.27 -4.02
CA CYS A 229 4.46 -0.05 -4.35
C CYS A 229 5.50 0.06 -5.48
N GLU A 230 6.79 -0.08 -5.14
CA GLU A 230 7.89 -0.14 -6.10
C GLU A 230 8.04 -1.58 -6.58
N SER A 231 7.79 -1.85 -7.86
CA SER A 231 7.94 -3.18 -8.46
C SER A 231 9.30 -3.31 -9.13
N SER A 232 10.06 -4.35 -8.78
CA SER A 232 11.29 -4.72 -9.50
C SER A 232 11.15 -6.04 -10.23
N ASP A 233 11.90 -6.22 -11.31
CA ASP A 233 12.07 -7.51 -11.97
C ASP A 233 13.01 -8.46 -11.17
N LEU A 234 13.31 -9.64 -11.74
CA LEU A 234 14.24 -10.61 -11.15
C LEU A 234 15.71 -10.14 -11.14
N THR A 235 16.07 -9.11 -11.90
CA THR A 235 17.42 -8.50 -11.87
C THR A 235 17.52 -7.43 -10.78
N GLY A 236 16.40 -7.06 -10.16
CA GLY A 236 16.30 -6.03 -9.14
C GLY A 236 16.08 -4.62 -9.71
N HIS A 237 15.94 -4.47 -11.03
CA HIS A 237 15.62 -3.20 -11.68
C HIS A 237 14.16 -2.82 -11.43
N VAL A 238 13.91 -1.61 -10.92
CA VAL A 238 12.55 -1.10 -10.72
C VAL A 238 12.00 -0.68 -12.08
N ASP A 239 10.93 -1.34 -12.54
CA ASP A 239 10.33 -1.08 -13.87
C ASP A 239 9.08 -0.18 -13.79
N HIS A 240 8.37 -0.19 -12.66
CA HIS A 240 7.26 0.72 -12.39
C HIS A 240 7.06 0.99 -10.90
N ILE A 241 6.42 2.12 -10.60
CA ILE A 241 5.95 2.47 -9.25
C ILE A 241 4.43 2.66 -9.30
N GLY A 242 3.72 1.84 -8.55
CA GLY A 242 2.29 1.96 -8.30
C GLY A 242 1.98 2.84 -7.09
N TYR A 243 0.90 3.59 -7.17
CA TYR A 243 0.41 4.49 -6.13
C TYR A 243 -1.10 4.30 -5.95
N GLU A 244 -1.57 4.34 -4.71
CA GLU A 244 -3.00 4.28 -4.40
C GLU A 244 -3.36 5.29 -3.31
N LEU A 245 -4.28 6.21 -3.62
CA LEU A 245 -4.83 7.14 -2.64
C LEU A 245 -6.18 6.63 -2.17
N LEU A 246 -6.23 6.13 -0.94
CA LEU A 246 -7.40 5.55 -0.29
C LEU A 246 -8.05 6.59 0.61
N ARG A 247 -9.35 6.81 0.40
CA ARG A 247 -10.20 7.68 1.22
C ARG A 247 -11.55 7.04 1.47
N VAL A 248 -12.02 7.09 2.71
CA VAL A 248 -13.42 6.76 3.02
C VAL A 248 -14.27 8.02 2.84
N ILE A 249 -15.36 7.87 2.08
CA ILE A 249 -16.30 8.92 1.70
C ILE A 249 -17.73 8.48 2.09
N GLU A 250 -18.73 9.30 1.74
CA GLU A 250 -20.16 8.96 1.91
C GLU A 250 -20.49 8.52 3.35
N GLY A 251 -19.98 9.26 4.35
CA GLY A 251 -20.26 9.05 5.77
C GLY A 251 -19.56 7.86 6.45
N GLY A 252 -18.79 7.05 5.72
CA GLY A 252 -18.13 5.87 6.27
C GLY A 252 -18.26 4.59 5.43
N ASP A 253 -19.20 4.60 4.47
CA ASP A 253 -19.71 3.40 3.80
C ASP A 253 -19.12 3.12 2.43
N THR A 254 -18.40 4.08 1.83
CA THR A 254 -17.73 3.91 0.54
C THR A 254 -16.24 4.22 0.63
N LEU A 255 -15.41 3.29 0.19
CA LEU A 255 -13.98 3.49 -0.05
C LEU A 255 -13.79 3.92 -1.50
N HIS A 256 -13.19 5.10 -1.69
CA HIS A 256 -12.67 5.55 -2.96
C HIS A 256 -11.16 5.31 -3.00
N CYS A 257 -10.69 4.52 -3.96
CA CYS A 257 -9.28 4.23 -4.17
C CYS A 257 -8.90 4.69 -5.58
N ARG A 258 -8.18 5.81 -5.67
CA ARG A 258 -7.57 6.27 -6.93
C ARG A 258 -6.24 5.55 -7.07
N GLN A 259 -6.04 4.80 -8.15
CA GLN A 259 -4.85 3.97 -8.38
C GLN A 259 -4.15 4.45 -9.65
N TRP A 260 -2.84 4.67 -9.60
CA TRP A 260 -2.07 5.02 -10.80
C TRP A 260 -0.68 4.39 -10.77
N VAL A 261 -0.05 4.34 -11.93
CA VAL A 261 1.29 3.77 -12.11
C VAL A 261 2.14 4.69 -12.95
N VAL A 262 3.43 4.76 -12.63
CA VAL A 262 4.45 5.39 -13.48
C VAL A 262 5.40 4.30 -13.97
N ILE A 263 5.48 4.15 -15.30
CA ILE A 263 6.36 3.19 -15.98
C ILE A 263 7.72 3.85 -16.15
N LEU A 264 8.72 3.43 -15.37
CA LEU A 264 9.98 4.18 -15.23
C LEU A 264 10.80 4.29 -16.54
N PRO A 265 10.87 3.27 -17.42
CA PRO A 265 11.59 3.39 -18.69
C PRO A 265 11.01 4.39 -19.70
N SER A 266 9.70 4.67 -19.65
CA SER A 266 9.02 5.57 -20.61
C SER A 266 8.54 6.89 -20.00
N GLY A 267 8.43 6.97 -18.66
CA GLY A 267 7.75 8.07 -17.97
C GLY A 267 6.23 8.07 -18.16
N GLU A 268 5.67 7.05 -18.83
CA GLU A 268 4.23 6.92 -19.08
C GLU A 268 3.47 6.71 -17.76
N MET A 269 2.33 7.38 -17.63
CA MET A 269 1.45 7.27 -16.47
C MET A 269 0.06 6.79 -16.89
N ALA A 270 -0.49 5.83 -16.16
CA ALA A 270 -1.85 5.36 -16.33
C ALA A 270 -2.60 5.34 -14.99
N GLU A 271 -3.89 5.64 -15.02
CA GLU A 271 -4.74 5.80 -13.85
C GLU A 271 -6.04 4.98 -13.98
N GLN A 272 -6.55 4.51 -12.85
CA GLN A 272 -7.86 3.89 -12.71
C GLN A 272 -8.45 4.19 -11.33
N VAL A 273 -9.73 3.86 -11.15
CA VAL A 273 -10.42 3.99 -9.86
C VAL A 273 -10.99 2.64 -9.45
N PHE A 274 -10.81 2.27 -8.19
CA PHE A 274 -11.59 1.24 -7.51
C PHE A 274 -12.54 1.93 -6.52
N VAL A 275 -13.83 1.61 -6.62
CA VAL A 275 -14.81 2.01 -5.60
C VAL A 275 -15.32 0.75 -4.92
N GLY A 276 -15.24 0.73 -3.59
CA GLY A 276 -15.75 -0.35 -2.77
C GLY A 276 -16.82 0.14 -1.79
N ARG A 277 -17.91 -0.62 -1.63
CA ARG A 277 -18.90 -0.39 -0.56
C ARG A 277 -18.57 -1.28 0.63
N ARG A 278 -18.71 -0.75 1.85
CA ARG A 278 -18.53 -1.49 3.10
C ARG A 278 -19.50 -2.67 3.15
N ALA A 279 -18.99 -3.86 3.43
CA ALA A 279 -19.78 -5.09 3.49
C ALA A 279 -19.16 -6.09 4.47
N GLU A 280 -19.90 -7.15 4.80
CA GLU A 280 -19.34 -8.31 5.52
C GLU A 280 -18.38 -9.10 4.62
N ILE A 281 -17.38 -9.76 5.21
CA ILE A 281 -16.44 -10.62 4.48
C ILE A 281 -17.20 -11.82 3.90
N PRO A 282 -17.19 -12.07 2.57
CA PRO A 282 -17.93 -13.17 1.96
C PRO A 282 -17.40 -14.53 2.41
N GLY A 283 -18.18 -15.20 3.27
CA GLY A 283 -17.96 -16.57 3.70
C GLY A 283 -16.89 -16.73 4.79
N LYS A 284 -17.31 -16.58 6.05
CA LYS A 284 -16.95 -17.55 7.10
C LYS A 284 -18.14 -18.49 7.31
N ARG A 285 -18.22 -19.53 6.48
CA ARG A 285 -19.02 -20.74 6.69
C ARG A 285 -18.11 -21.91 6.39
#